data_AF-A0A9W9M8H0-F1
#
_entry.id   AF-A0A9W9M8H0-F1
#
_cell.length_a   1.000
_cell.length_b   1.000
_cell.length_c   1.000
_cell.angle_alpha   90.00
_cell.angle_beta   90.00
_cell.angle_gamma   90.00
#
_symmetry.space_group_name_H-M   'P 1'
#
loop_
_entity.id
_entity.type
_entity.pdbx_description
1 polymer ?
#
loop_
_entity_poly.entity_id
_entity_poly.type
_entity_poly.pdbx_seq_one_letter_code
_entity_poly.pdbx_strand_id
1 'polypeptide(L)'
;MKLIIQRVKSASVTVDSELVSSIGKGLLVFAGVGKEDTEKDAENLVNKVLKAKFWPDENGVQWKKNVKDIEGEVLCVSQFTLYAKMKKGNKPDFHDAAGPEPARKIYDFFYDKMREGYTPDRVKNGVFQAMMEVELKNDGPVGVDYCSEDAAVTIEINTNLPKKEPKDQKNGDKESNEQEIKGSFEFQIPAELLQ
;
A
#
# COMPACT_ATOMS: atom_id res chain seq x y z
N MET A 1 0.47 3.87 6.55
CA MET A 1 -0.86 3.24 6.54
C MET A 1 -0.64 1.78 6.22
N LYS A 2 -1.40 0.90 6.87
CA LYS A 2 -1.27 -0.55 6.69
C LYS A 2 -2.58 -1.13 6.20
N LEU A 3 -2.51 -1.97 5.18
CA LEU A 3 -3.65 -2.68 4.63
C LEU A 3 -3.43 -4.18 4.76
N ILE A 4 -4.49 -4.91 5.08
CA ILE A 4 -4.59 -6.35 4.76
C ILE A 4 -5.70 -6.50 3.74
N ILE A 5 -5.36 -7.07 2.59
CA ILE A 5 -6.25 -7.26 1.46
C ILE A 5 -6.53 -8.75 1.32
N GLN A 6 -7.80 -9.11 1.21
CA GLN A 6 -8.24 -10.48 0.97
C GLN A 6 -9.06 -10.54 -0.32
N ARG A 7 -8.71 -11.49 -1.20
CA ARG A 7 -9.55 -11.83 -2.35
C ARG A 7 -10.76 -12.61 -1.86
N VAL A 8 -11.97 -12.16 -2.20
CA VAL A 8 -13.21 -12.77 -1.68
C VAL A 8 -14.19 -13.12 -2.78
N LYS A 9 -14.95 -14.20 -2.56
CA LYS A 9 -16.17 -14.52 -3.33
C LYS A 9 -17.36 -13.68 -2.87
N SER A 10 -17.35 -13.32 -1.59
CA SER A 10 -18.30 -12.42 -0.94
C SER A 10 -17.73 -11.98 0.41
N ALA A 11 -18.11 -10.80 0.87
CA ALA A 11 -17.84 -10.33 2.22
C ALA A 11 -18.97 -9.40 2.70
N SER A 12 -19.20 -9.33 4.00
CA SER A 12 -20.22 -8.47 4.59
C SER A 12 -19.80 -7.92 5.94
N VAL A 13 -20.47 -6.84 6.34
CA VAL A 13 -20.33 -6.18 7.63
C VAL A 13 -21.71 -6.06 8.27
N THR A 14 -21.81 -6.58 9.48
CA THR A 14 -22.99 -6.49 10.33
C THR A 14 -22.64 -5.68 11.59
N VAL A 15 -23.54 -4.81 12.02
CA VAL A 15 -23.45 -4.05 13.28
C VAL A 15 -24.75 -4.25 14.02
N ASP A 16 -24.70 -4.63 15.30
CA ASP A 16 -25.90 -4.88 16.11
C ASP A 16 -26.91 -5.84 15.46
N SER A 17 -26.43 -6.90 14.80
CA SER A 17 -27.21 -7.87 14.01
C SER A 17 -27.89 -7.33 12.75
N GLU A 18 -27.63 -6.08 12.37
CA GLU A 18 -28.12 -5.48 11.11
C GLU A 18 -27.04 -5.47 10.03
N LEU A 19 -27.38 -5.96 8.84
CA LEU A 19 -26.50 -5.94 7.69
C LEU A 19 -26.32 -4.50 7.21
N VAL A 20 -25.12 -3.94 7.40
CA VAL A 20 -24.79 -2.58 6.97
C VAL A 20 -24.25 -2.55 5.55
N SER A 21 -23.42 -3.54 5.21
CA SER A 21 -22.77 -3.58 3.91
C SER A 21 -22.44 -4.98 3.47
N SER A 22 -22.49 -5.22 2.16
CA SER A 22 -22.09 -6.48 1.55
C SER A 22 -21.52 -6.27 0.16
N ILE A 23 -20.59 -7.13 -0.21
CA ILE A 23 -20.04 -7.25 -1.55
C ILE A 23 -20.09 -8.70 -2.03
N GLY A 24 -20.21 -8.87 -3.35
CA GLY A 24 -19.97 -10.12 -4.05
C GLY A 24 -18.47 -10.36 -4.29
N LYS A 25 -18.13 -10.82 -5.49
CA LYS A 25 -16.74 -11.13 -5.86
C LYS A 25 -15.91 -9.86 -5.85
N GLY A 26 -14.77 -9.87 -5.17
CA GLY A 26 -14.01 -8.63 -4.99
C GLY A 26 -12.87 -8.70 -3.98
N LEU A 27 -12.63 -7.56 -3.33
CA LEU A 27 -11.63 -7.38 -2.29
C LEU A 27 -12.28 -6.96 -0.97
N LEU A 28 -11.88 -7.62 0.12
CA LEU A 28 -12.05 -7.08 1.46
C LEU A 28 -10.72 -6.42 1.88
N VAL A 29 -10.77 -5.16 2.27
CA VAL A 29 -9.60 -4.36 2.64
C VAL A 29 -9.76 -3.91 4.09
N PHE A 30 -8.95 -4.50 4.98
CA PHE A 30 -8.77 -4.00 6.33
C PHE A 30 -7.74 -2.87 6.30
N ALA A 31 -8.12 -1.69 6.75
CA ALA A 31 -7.29 -0.50 6.67
C ALA A 31 -6.98 0.05 8.08
N GLY A 32 -5.71 0.01 8.46
CA GLY A 32 -5.20 0.60 9.69
C GLY A 32 -4.48 1.91 9.39
N VAL A 33 -4.70 2.91 10.25
CA VAL A 33 -4.03 4.22 10.18
C VAL A 33 -3.11 4.37 11.38
N GLY A 34 -1.84 4.66 11.11
CA GLY A 34 -0.79 4.99 12.07
C GLY A 34 -0.63 6.49 12.27
N LYS A 35 0.09 6.87 13.33
CA LYS A 35 0.28 8.27 13.73
C LYS A 35 0.91 9.18 12.68
N GLU A 36 1.84 8.64 11.91
CA GLU A 36 2.63 9.40 10.93
C GLU A 36 2.03 9.31 9.50
N ASP A 37 0.86 8.69 9.36
CA ASP A 37 0.25 8.49 8.07
C ASP A 37 -0.34 9.76 7.50
N THR A 38 -0.11 9.98 6.22
CA THR A 38 -0.59 11.13 5.48
C THR A 38 -1.61 10.77 4.41
N GLU A 39 -2.32 11.77 3.89
CA GLU A 39 -3.21 11.61 2.73
C GLU A 39 -2.46 11.05 1.50
N LYS A 40 -1.19 11.41 1.33
CA LYS A 40 -0.33 10.88 0.26
C LYS A 40 -0.10 9.37 0.42
N ASP A 41 0.07 8.89 1.65
CA ASP A 41 0.22 7.46 1.93
C ASP A 41 -1.04 6.68 1.57
N ALA A 42 -2.19 7.22 1.96
CA ALA A 42 -3.50 6.66 1.59
C ALA A 42 -3.65 6.60 0.06
N GLU A 43 -3.41 7.71 -0.65
CA GLU A 43 -3.52 7.78 -2.12
C GLU A 43 -2.60 6.77 -2.82
N ASN A 44 -1.35 6.64 -2.36
CA ASN A 44 -0.42 5.66 -2.89
C ASN A 44 -0.92 4.23 -2.72
N LEU A 45 -1.45 3.90 -1.55
CA LEU A 45 -1.99 2.57 -1.26
C LEU A 45 -3.26 2.28 -2.06
N VAL A 46 -4.17 3.24 -2.21
CA VAL A 46 -5.33 3.12 -3.10
C VAL A 46 -4.90 2.74 -4.51
N ASN A 47 -3.91 3.44 -5.06
CA ASN A 47 -3.37 3.16 -6.38
C ASN A 47 -2.77 1.75 -6.47
N LYS A 48 -2.07 1.29 -5.44
CA LYS A 48 -1.53 -0.08 -5.37
C LYS A 48 -2.66 -1.11 -5.33
N VAL A 49 -3.67 -0.95 -4.47
CA VAL A 49 -4.81 -1.87 -4.32
C VAL A 49 -5.57 -2.02 -5.63
N LEU A 50 -5.94 -0.90 -6.26
CA LEU A 50 -6.76 -0.90 -7.48
C LEU A 50 -6.04 -1.48 -8.70
N LYS A 51 -4.70 -1.45 -8.70
CA LYS A 51 -3.87 -2.02 -9.78
C LYS A 51 -3.38 -3.45 -9.47
N ALA A 52 -3.54 -3.92 -8.24
CA ALA A 52 -3.06 -5.23 -7.81
C ALA A 52 -3.76 -6.35 -8.59
N LYS A 53 -2.96 -7.23 -9.18
CA LYS A 53 -3.46 -8.30 -10.06
C LYS A 53 -3.65 -9.59 -9.27
N PHE A 54 -4.88 -9.86 -8.85
CA PHE A 54 -5.21 -11.04 -8.04
C PHE A 54 -6.02 -12.11 -8.78
N TRP A 55 -6.47 -11.85 -10.01
CA TRP A 55 -7.27 -12.79 -10.79
C TRP A 55 -6.54 -13.27 -12.05
N PRO A 56 -6.88 -14.47 -12.55
CA PRO A 56 -6.36 -14.94 -13.82
C PRO A 56 -6.93 -14.13 -14.99
N ASP A 57 -6.25 -14.19 -16.13
CA ASP A 57 -6.79 -13.72 -17.41
C ASP A 57 -7.81 -14.71 -18.00
N GLU A 58 -8.31 -14.40 -19.19
CA GLU A 58 -9.24 -15.23 -19.96
C GLU A 58 -8.70 -16.61 -20.29
N ASN A 59 -7.37 -16.75 -20.38
CA ASN A 59 -6.68 -18.00 -20.68
C ASN A 59 -6.32 -18.80 -19.41
N GLY A 60 -6.70 -18.29 -18.22
CA GLY A 60 -6.43 -18.93 -16.94
C GLY A 60 -5.04 -18.62 -16.35
N VAL A 61 -4.26 -17.73 -16.97
CA VAL A 61 -2.93 -17.35 -16.46
C VAL A 61 -3.12 -16.48 -15.22
N GLN A 62 -2.63 -16.97 -14.09
CA GLN A 62 -2.77 -16.31 -12.78
C GLN A 62 -2.09 -14.93 -12.72
N TRP A 63 -2.56 -14.08 -11.80
CA TRP A 63 -1.95 -12.78 -11.47
C TRP A 63 -1.94 -11.78 -12.64
N LYS A 64 -3.02 -11.74 -13.43
CA LYS A 64 -3.11 -10.88 -14.62
C LYS A 64 -4.15 -9.76 -14.52
N LYS A 65 -5.27 -10.03 -13.86
CA LYS A 65 -6.40 -9.10 -13.74
C LYS A 65 -6.50 -8.49 -12.34
N ASN A 66 -6.80 -7.20 -12.29
CA ASN A 66 -7.11 -6.47 -11.06
C ASN A 66 -8.62 -6.45 -10.78
N VAL A 67 -9.04 -5.82 -9.68
CA VAL A 67 -10.46 -5.77 -9.27
C VAL A 67 -11.35 -5.02 -10.27
N LYS A 68 -10.79 -4.04 -10.99
CA LYS A 68 -11.51 -3.30 -12.03
C LYS A 68 -11.74 -4.18 -13.26
N ASP A 69 -10.72 -4.93 -13.68
CA ASP A 69 -10.76 -5.78 -14.87
C ASP A 69 -11.79 -6.91 -14.76
N ILE A 70 -12.09 -7.36 -13.54
CA ILE A 70 -13.12 -8.38 -13.27
C ILE A 70 -14.47 -7.76 -12.89
N GLU A 71 -14.59 -6.44 -12.93
CA GLU A 71 -15.75 -5.70 -12.43
C GLU A 71 -16.18 -6.17 -11.04
N GLY A 72 -15.21 -6.31 -10.15
CA GLY A 72 -15.43 -6.73 -8.77
C GLY A 72 -15.91 -5.59 -7.89
N GLU A 73 -16.12 -5.90 -6.62
CA GLU A 73 -16.45 -4.91 -5.60
C GLU A 73 -15.31 -4.80 -4.57
N VAL A 74 -15.30 -3.73 -3.80
CA VAL A 74 -14.34 -3.52 -2.71
C VAL A 74 -15.09 -3.16 -1.45
N LEU A 75 -14.78 -3.83 -0.35
CA LEU A 75 -15.30 -3.51 0.98
C LEU A 75 -14.15 -3.03 1.86
N CYS A 76 -14.18 -1.75 2.24
CA CYS A 76 -13.21 -1.15 3.16
C CYS A 76 -13.70 -1.26 4.60
N VAL A 77 -12.84 -1.73 5.51
CA VAL A 77 -13.13 -1.83 6.95
C VAL A 77 -11.97 -1.26 7.74
N SER A 78 -12.24 -0.30 8.64
CA SER A 78 -11.23 0.26 9.54
C SER A 78 -10.73 -0.78 10.54
N GLN A 79 -9.42 -0.97 10.63
CA GLN A 79 -8.77 -1.98 11.49
C GLN A 79 -7.50 -1.43 12.15
N PHE A 80 -7.65 -0.70 13.26
CA PHE A 80 -6.50 -0.11 13.98
C PHE A 80 -5.54 -1.17 14.53
N THR A 81 -6.01 -2.40 14.77
CA THR A 81 -5.19 -3.47 15.34
C THR A 81 -4.09 -3.96 14.42
N LEU A 82 -4.06 -3.55 13.15
CA LEU A 82 -2.93 -3.77 12.23
C LEU A 82 -1.62 -3.11 12.73
N TYR A 83 -1.72 -2.15 13.63
CA TYR A 83 -0.59 -1.52 14.30
C TYR A 83 -0.26 -2.15 15.67
N ALA A 84 -0.79 -3.34 15.96
CA ALA A 84 -0.43 -4.07 17.18
C ALA A 84 1.05 -4.47 17.19
N LYS A 85 1.74 -4.21 18.30
CA LYS A 85 3.06 -4.76 18.61
C LYS A 85 2.97 -5.72 19.79
N MET A 86 3.59 -6.89 19.65
CA MET A 86 3.61 -7.96 20.65
C MET A 86 4.97 -8.05 21.38
N LYS A 87 5.55 -6.90 21.78
CA LYS A 87 6.95 -6.83 22.26
C LYS A 87 7.14 -7.10 23.76
N LYS A 88 6.12 -6.94 24.61
CA LYS A 88 6.19 -7.18 26.07
C LYS A 88 4.99 -8.01 26.55
N GLY A 89 5.19 -9.32 26.70
CA GLY A 89 4.14 -10.25 27.13
C GLY A 89 3.10 -10.53 26.03
N ASN A 90 1.91 -11.00 26.44
CA ASN A 90 0.87 -11.49 25.52
C ASN A 90 -0.22 -10.44 25.20
N LYS A 91 -0.08 -9.20 25.69
CA LYS A 91 -1.04 -8.13 25.45
C LYS A 91 -0.58 -7.29 24.24
N PRO A 92 -1.43 -7.08 23.22
CA PRO A 92 -1.10 -6.19 22.12
C PRO A 92 -1.01 -4.75 22.60
N ASP A 93 0.03 -4.06 22.16
CA ASP A 93 0.21 -2.62 22.32
C ASP A 93 -0.06 -1.91 20.99
N PHE A 94 -0.82 -0.82 21.03
CA PHE A 94 -1.28 -0.10 19.84
C PHE A 94 -0.73 1.34 19.78
N HIS A 95 0.42 1.62 20.41
CA HIS A 95 0.93 2.99 20.50
C HIS A 95 1.21 3.63 19.13
N ASP A 96 1.42 2.85 18.07
CA ASP A 96 1.68 3.39 16.73
C ASP A 96 0.40 3.72 15.97
N ALA A 97 -0.77 3.23 16.41
CA ALA A 97 -2.05 3.55 15.80
C ALA A 97 -2.37 5.04 16.00
N ALA A 98 -2.95 5.67 14.98
CA ALA A 98 -3.48 7.02 15.10
C ALA A 98 -4.66 7.05 16.09
N GLY A 99 -4.83 8.20 16.77
CA GLY A 99 -6.01 8.44 17.59
C GLY A 99 -7.30 8.50 16.75
N PRO A 100 -8.49 8.40 17.37
CA PRO A 100 -9.78 8.32 16.68
C PRO A 100 -10.01 9.38 15.60
N GLU A 101 -9.80 10.66 15.91
CA GLU A 101 -10.04 11.75 14.96
C GLU A 101 -9.05 11.77 13.79
N PRO A 102 -7.71 11.77 13.99
CA PRO A 102 -6.79 11.72 12.87
C PRO A 102 -6.95 10.43 12.05
N ALA A 103 -7.22 9.29 12.70
CA ALA A 103 -7.49 8.03 12.01
C ALA A 103 -8.73 8.12 11.13
N ARG A 104 -9.83 8.71 11.63
CA ARG A 104 -11.07 8.92 10.86
C ARG A 104 -10.79 9.78 9.63
N LYS A 105 -10.09 10.90 9.79
CA LYS A 105 -9.78 11.80 8.67
C LYS A 105 -9.03 11.08 7.54
N ILE A 106 -7.97 10.36 7.86
CA ILE A 106 -7.16 9.64 6.86
C ILE A 106 -7.93 8.44 6.29
N TYR A 107 -8.72 7.74 7.10
CA TYR A 107 -9.54 6.63 6.63
C TYR A 107 -10.64 7.08 5.67
N ASP A 108 -11.35 8.17 6.00
CA ASP A 108 -12.40 8.74 5.15
C ASP A 108 -11.78 9.21 3.82
N PHE A 109 -10.62 9.88 3.86
CA PHE A 109 -9.85 10.24 2.66
C PHE A 109 -9.47 9.00 1.83
N PHE A 110 -8.98 7.93 2.47
CA PHE A 110 -8.66 6.67 1.79
C PHE A 110 -9.89 6.08 1.10
N TYR A 111 -11.04 6.05 1.79
CA TYR A 111 -12.29 5.53 1.24
C TYR A 111 -12.78 6.36 0.05
N ASP A 112 -12.75 7.69 0.15
CA ASP A 112 -13.13 8.58 -0.93
C ASP A 112 -12.19 8.44 -2.14
N LYS A 113 -10.88 8.30 -1.92
CA LYS A 113 -9.93 8.03 -3.00
C LYS A 113 -10.15 6.67 -3.67
N MET A 114 -10.54 5.64 -2.93
CA MET A 114 -10.93 4.35 -3.52
C MET A 114 -12.15 4.51 -4.44
N ARG A 115 -13.14 5.31 -4.03
CA ARG A 115 -14.34 5.61 -4.83
C ARG A 115 -14.01 6.40 -6.08
N GLU A 116 -13.24 7.48 -5.95
CA GLU A 116 -12.77 8.31 -7.08
C GLU A 116 -11.93 7.50 -8.07
N GLY A 117 -11.06 6.63 -7.55
CA GLY A 117 -10.19 5.79 -8.34
C GLY A 117 -10.91 4.65 -9.05
N TYR A 118 -12.16 4.33 -8.71
CA TYR A 118 -12.94 3.23 -9.30
C TYR A 118 -14.38 3.65 -9.62
N THR A 119 -15.35 2.75 -9.49
CA THR A 119 -16.78 3.04 -9.62
C THR A 119 -17.35 3.22 -8.22
N PRO A 120 -17.88 4.40 -7.85
CA PRO A 120 -18.32 4.67 -6.48
C PRO A 120 -19.28 3.64 -5.90
N ASP A 121 -20.20 3.11 -6.70
CA ASP A 121 -21.19 2.13 -6.24
C ASP A 121 -20.59 0.75 -5.92
N ARG A 122 -19.40 0.45 -6.45
CA ARG A 122 -18.68 -0.82 -6.23
C ARG A 122 -17.74 -0.77 -5.03
N VAL A 123 -17.59 0.40 -4.38
CA VAL A 123 -16.74 0.57 -3.21
C VAL A 123 -17.63 0.80 -1.98
N LYS A 124 -17.73 -0.24 -1.17
CA LYS A 124 -18.51 -0.34 0.05
C LYS A 124 -17.65 -0.04 1.27
N ASN A 125 -18.30 0.35 2.36
CA ASN A 125 -17.65 0.72 3.61
C ASN A 125 -18.27 -0.05 4.78
N GLY A 126 -17.48 -0.30 5.82
CA GLY A 126 -17.99 -0.61 7.15
C GLY A 126 -18.42 0.66 7.91
N VAL A 127 -18.60 0.52 9.22
CA VAL A 127 -18.91 1.64 10.12
C VAL A 127 -17.71 1.92 11.01
N PHE A 128 -17.04 3.05 10.76
CA PHE A 128 -15.85 3.43 11.53
C PHE A 128 -16.17 3.54 13.03
N GLN A 129 -15.32 2.92 13.87
CA GLN A 129 -15.46 2.81 15.33
C GLN A 129 -16.67 2.02 15.85
N ALA A 130 -17.46 1.36 14.99
CA ALA A 130 -18.44 0.40 15.45
C ALA A 130 -17.78 -0.97 15.74
N MET A 131 -18.38 -1.73 16.66
CA MET A 131 -18.10 -3.16 16.78
C MET A 131 -18.79 -3.87 15.62
N MET A 132 -17.98 -4.39 14.71
CA MET A 132 -18.45 -4.99 13.45
C MET A 132 -18.21 -6.50 13.47
N GLU A 133 -19.19 -7.25 13.00
CA GLU A 133 -19.02 -8.63 12.58
C GLU A 133 -18.72 -8.64 11.08
N VAL A 134 -17.53 -9.08 10.71
CA VAL A 134 -17.07 -9.12 9.32
C VAL A 134 -17.05 -10.56 8.83
N GLU A 135 -18.00 -10.92 7.98
CA GLU A 135 -18.00 -12.22 7.33
C GLU A 135 -17.25 -12.15 6.01
N LEU A 136 -16.42 -13.15 5.71
CA LEU A 136 -15.76 -13.27 4.42
C LEU A 136 -15.73 -14.71 3.93
N LYS A 137 -15.87 -14.86 2.62
CA LYS A 137 -15.61 -16.11 1.90
C LYS A 137 -14.36 -15.94 1.05
N ASN A 138 -13.20 -16.27 1.63
CA ASN A 138 -11.90 -16.11 0.97
C ASN A 138 -11.82 -16.96 -0.31
N ASP A 139 -11.36 -16.37 -1.40
CA ASP A 139 -11.24 -17.00 -2.71
C ASP A 139 -9.77 -17.38 -2.94
N GLY A 140 -9.40 -18.64 -2.72
CA GLY A 140 -8.02 -19.12 -2.91
C GLY A 140 -7.56 -20.07 -1.81
N PRO A 141 -7.19 -19.57 -0.61
CA PRO A 141 -7.23 -18.16 -0.19
C PRO A 141 -6.06 -17.33 -0.76
N VAL A 142 -6.30 -16.05 -1.02
CA VAL A 142 -5.27 -15.07 -1.42
C VAL A 142 -5.39 -13.87 -0.49
N GLY A 143 -4.31 -13.59 0.24
CA GLY A 143 -4.20 -12.43 1.12
C GLY A 143 -2.83 -11.79 0.99
N VAL A 144 -2.77 -10.47 1.02
CA VAL A 144 -1.53 -9.69 1.01
C VAL A 144 -1.63 -8.52 1.98
N ASP A 145 -0.51 -8.13 2.54
CA ASP A 145 -0.37 -6.89 3.30
C ASP A 145 0.35 -5.82 2.46
N TYR A 146 -0.08 -4.56 2.57
CA TYR A 146 0.63 -3.40 2.01
C TYR A 146 0.92 -2.38 3.10
N CYS A 147 2.14 -1.83 3.10
CA CYS A 147 2.53 -0.71 3.94
C CYS A 147 2.91 0.50 3.09
N SER A 148 2.64 1.70 3.60
CA SER A 148 3.09 2.95 2.94
C SER A 148 4.61 3.14 3.01
N GLU A 149 5.26 2.53 4.01
CA GLU A 149 6.72 2.52 4.17
C GLU A 149 7.44 1.77 3.02
N ASP A 150 6.72 0.95 2.24
CA ASP A 150 7.26 0.19 1.10
C ASP A 150 7.49 1.06 -0.16
N ALA A 151 7.65 2.37 0.00
CA ALA A 151 8.03 3.26 -1.09
C ALA A 151 9.55 3.17 -1.30
N ALA A 152 9.97 2.70 -2.47
CA ALA A 152 11.38 2.66 -2.85
C ALA A 152 12.00 4.06 -2.67
N VAL A 153 12.99 4.16 -1.77
CA VAL A 153 13.81 5.35 -1.62
C VAL A 153 14.76 5.39 -2.81
N THR A 154 14.45 6.17 -3.84
CA THR A 154 15.42 6.47 -4.90
C THR A 154 16.45 7.43 -4.31
N ILE A 155 17.61 6.89 -3.90
CA ILE A 155 18.74 7.71 -3.49
C ILE A 155 19.49 8.16 -4.75
N GLU A 156 19.31 9.41 -5.15
CA GLU A 156 20.15 10.02 -6.18
C GLU A 156 21.51 10.40 -5.56
N ILE A 157 22.51 9.55 -5.74
CA ILE A 157 23.89 9.86 -5.33
C ILE A 157 24.55 10.67 -6.45
N ASN A 158 24.73 11.98 -6.23
CA ASN A 158 25.58 12.80 -7.08
C ASN A 158 27.05 12.47 -6.79
N THR A 159 27.64 11.56 -7.56
CA THR A 159 29.09 11.30 -7.50
C THR A 159 29.85 12.36 -8.28
N ASN A 160 30.04 13.55 -7.70
CA ASN A 160 31.16 14.39 -8.10
C ASN A 160 32.44 13.76 -7.56
N LEU A 161 32.96 12.78 -8.30
CA LEU A 161 34.28 12.20 -8.05
C LEU A 161 35.32 13.32 -8.13
N PRO A 162 36.16 13.54 -7.10
CA PRO A 162 37.25 14.51 -7.21
C PRO A 162 38.17 14.09 -8.37
N LYS A 163 38.40 15.01 -9.31
CA LYS A 163 39.33 14.81 -10.42
C LYS A 163 40.68 14.38 -9.82
N LYS A 164 41.20 13.21 -10.23
CA LYS A 164 42.59 12.84 -9.95
C LYS A 164 43.48 13.94 -10.56
N GLU A 165 44.27 14.62 -9.72
CA GLU A 165 45.27 15.57 -10.23
C GLU A 165 46.18 14.85 -11.23
N PRO A 166 46.33 15.37 -12.47
CA PRO A 166 47.27 14.81 -13.42
C PRO A 166 48.68 15.04 -12.87
N LYS A 167 49.46 13.98 -12.70
CA LYS A 167 50.92 14.11 -12.59
C LYS A 167 51.42 14.74 -13.88
N ASP A 168 52.17 15.83 -13.74
CA ASP A 168 52.86 16.56 -14.79
C ASP A 168 53.39 15.65 -15.91
N GLN A 169 52.91 15.86 -17.13
CA GLN A 169 53.72 15.70 -18.34
C GLN A 169 53.11 16.46 -19.53
N LYS A 170 53.99 17.19 -20.20
CA LYS A 170 53.77 18.22 -21.22
C LYS A 170 53.17 17.68 -22.53
N ASN A 171 52.58 18.64 -23.25
CA ASN A 171 52.34 18.76 -24.70
C ASN A 171 51.06 18.15 -25.29
N GLY A 172 50.31 19.03 -25.99
CA GLY A 172 49.60 18.69 -27.22
C GLY A 172 48.08 18.73 -27.12
N ASP A 173 47.49 19.61 -27.95
CA ASP A 173 46.06 19.83 -28.12
C ASP A 173 45.19 18.55 -28.16
N LYS A 174 44.06 18.58 -27.45
CA LYS A 174 42.81 17.90 -27.79
C LYS A 174 41.67 18.36 -26.86
N GLU A 175 40.71 19.08 -27.44
CA GLU A 175 39.38 19.26 -26.83
C GLU A 175 38.80 17.89 -26.47
N SER A 176 38.53 17.67 -25.18
CA SER A 176 37.87 16.46 -24.70
C SER A 176 36.42 16.81 -24.37
N ASN A 177 35.53 16.15 -25.11
CA ASN A 177 34.09 16.21 -24.98
C ASN A 177 33.70 15.68 -23.58
N GLU A 178 33.19 16.54 -22.69
CA GLU A 178 32.69 16.13 -21.38
C GLU A 178 31.36 15.36 -21.56
N GLN A 179 31.40 14.03 -21.50
CA GLN A 179 30.19 13.23 -21.34
C GLN A 179 29.97 12.95 -19.84
N GLU A 180 28.98 13.61 -19.26
CA GLU A 180 28.39 13.22 -17.98
C GLU A 180 27.86 11.79 -18.08
N ILE A 181 28.47 10.85 -17.37
CA ILE A 181 27.92 9.50 -17.21
C ILE A 181 26.83 9.57 -16.13
N LYS A 182 25.58 9.78 -16.53
CA LYS A 182 24.42 9.54 -15.66
C LYS A 182 24.16 8.05 -15.58
N GLY A 183 24.53 7.42 -14.47
CA GLY A 183 24.17 6.04 -14.16
C GLY A 183 23.09 5.99 -13.09
N SER A 184 21.97 5.32 -13.36
CA SER A 184 21.00 4.93 -12.32
C SER A 184 21.35 3.53 -11.82
N PHE A 185 21.59 3.41 -10.52
CA PHE A 185 21.84 2.12 -9.87
C PHE A 185 20.67 1.78 -8.95
N GLU A 186 20.07 0.63 -9.17
CA GLU A 186 18.97 0.10 -8.34
C GLU A 186 19.60 -0.81 -7.27
N PHE A 187 19.50 -0.42 -5.99
CA PHE A 187 19.96 -1.23 -4.87
C PHE A 187 18.75 -1.71 -4.06
N GLN A 188 18.67 -3.03 -3.83
CA GLN A 188 17.77 -3.57 -2.79
C GLN A 188 18.46 -3.40 -1.44
N ILE A 189 17.96 -2.48 -0.61
CA ILE A 189 18.41 -2.32 0.76
C ILE A 189 17.67 -3.34 1.63
N PRO A 190 18.37 -4.29 2.29
CA PRO A 190 17.75 -5.17 3.27
C PRO A 190 17.13 -4.35 4.41
N ALA A 191 15.91 -4.73 4.83
CA ALA A 191 15.16 -4.03 5.87
C ALA A 191 15.93 -3.88 7.21
N GLU A 192 16.93 -4.71 7.44
CA GLU A 192 17.81 -4.68 8.62
C GLU A 192 18.67 -3.42 8.73
N LEU A 193 18.94 -2.73 7.61
CA LEU A 193 19.80 -1.52 7.56
C LEU A 193 19.03 -0.20 7.70
N LEU A 194 17.70 -0.26 7.86
CA LEU A 194 16.82 0.92 7.96
C LEU A 194 16.41 1.26 9.41
N GLN A 195 17.13 0.75 10.42
CA GLN A 195 16.87 1.06 11.84
C GLN A 195 17.58 2.31 12.34
#